data_AF-A0A7S2DPQ2-F1
#
_entry.id   AF-A0A7S2DPQ2-F1
#
_cell.length_a   1.000
_cell.length_b   1.000
_cell.length_c   1.000
_cell.angle_alpha   90.00
_cell.angle_beta   90.00
_cell.angle_gamma   90.00
#
_symmetry.space_group_name_H-M   'P 1'
#
loop_
_entity.id
_entity.type
_entity.pdbx_description
1 polymer ?
#
loop_
_entity_poly.entity_id
_entity_poly.type
_entity_poly.pdbx_seq_one_letter_code
_entity_poly.pdbx_strand_id
1 'polypeptide(L)'
;MLDRNSESLDLLRARVAQAELGRNIDVLEFELMHSDVTPTPPGGIPGVGHFDLGLGLHCCGSFTDAVMETCWSHRAGCIVCPCCNGKMGASHSEPCVDSRVELDASAEESATTPMTYPRS
;
A
#
# COMPACT_ATOMS: atom_id res chain seq x y z
N MET A 1 -11.28 11.00 3.27
CA MET A 1 -9.88 11.02 2.79
C MET A 1 -8.96 10.74 3.97
N LEU A 2 -7.98 9.87 3.76
CA LEU A 2 -7.01 9.42 4.75
C LEU A 2 -5.62 9.91 4.38
N ASP A 3 -4.88 10.47 5.35
CA ASP A 3 -3.48 10.84 5.20
C ASP A 3 -2.79 10.77 6.57
N ARG A 4 -1.46 10.69 6.58
CA ARG A 4 -0.62 10.79 7.78
C ARG A 4 -0.22 12.25 8.06
N ASN A 5 -0.08 13.07 7.03
CA ASN A 5 0.43 14.43 7.18
C ASN A 5 -0.69 15.38 7.61
N SER A 6 -0.65 15.82 8.87
CA SER A 6 -1.62 16.76 9.45
C SER A 6 -1.73 18.08 8.68
N GLU A 7 -0.62 18.63 8.15
CA GLU A 7 -0.65 19.85 7.34
C GLU A 7 -1.45 19.66 6.04
N SER A 8 -1.33 18.49 5.42
CA SER A 8 -2.10 18.16 4.22
C SER A 8 -3.60 18.02 4.54
N LEU A 9 -3.93 17.47 5.70
CA LEU A 9 -5.31 17.37 6.18
C LEU A 9 -5.91 18.74 6.48
N ASP A 10 -5.14 19.68 7.03
CA ASP A 10 -5.60 21.04 7.31
C ASP A 10 -5.89 21.81 6.01
N LEU A 11 -5.00 21.70 5.02
CA LEU A 11 -5.26 22.24 3.68
C LEU A 11 -6.50 21.62 3.04
N LEU A 12 -6.71 20.31 3.21
CA LEU A 12 -7.91 19.65 2.72
C LEU A 12 -9.16 20.17 3.43
N ARG A 13 -9.16 20.26 4.76
CA ARG A 13 -10.28 20.78 5.55
C ARG A 13 -10.65 22.21 5.12
N ALA A 14 -9.66 23.06 4.89
CA ALA A 14 -9.89 24.42 4.39
C ALA A 14 -10.58 24.42 3.01
N ARG A 15 -10.17 23.53 2.10
CA ARG A 15 -10.80 23.39 0.77
C ARG A 15 -12.22 22.83 0.85
N VAL A 16 -12.44 21.86 1.73
CA VAL A 16 -13.78 21.29 1.98
C VAL A 16 -14.72 22.38 2.50
N ALA A 17 -14.25 23.23 3.42
CA ALA A 17 -15.02 24.36 3.94
C ALA A 17 -15.33 25.39 2.85
N GLN A 18 -14.34 25.77 2.03
CA GLN A 18 -14.53 26.71 0.93
C GLN A 18 -15.51 26.20 -0.13
N ALA A 19 -15.55 24.89 -0.36
CA ALA A 19 -16.45 24.26 -1.33
C ALA A 19 -17.83 23.91 -0.74
N GLU A 20 -18.07 24.19 0.55
CA GLU A 20 -19.31 23.85 1.26
C GLU A 20 -19.63 22.34 1.26
N LEU A 21 -18.59 21.49 1.19
CA LEU A 21 -18.71 20.02 1.10
C LEU A 21 -18.61 19.29 2.46
N GLY A 22 -18.68 20.03 3.57
CA GLY A 22 -18.41 19.51 4.92
C GLY A 22 -19.35 18.40 5.42
N ARG A 23 -20.44 18.10 4.70
CA ARG A 23 -21.37 17.01 5.02
C ARG A 23 -21.05 15.69 4.32
N ASN A 24 -20.24 15.73 3.26
CA ASN A 24 -20.01 14.58 2.37
C ASN A 24 -18.55 14.11 2.39
N ILE A 25 -17.67 14.79 3.12
CA ILE A 25 -16.24 14.51 3.13
C ILE A 25 -15.79 14.34 4.58
N ASP A 26 -15.55 13.09 4.96
CA ASP A 26 -14.87 12.75 6.21
C ASP A 26 -13.36 12.79 6.00
N VAL A 27 -12.64 13.43 6.92
CA VAL A 27 -11.18 13.58 6.89
C VAL A 27 -10.60 12.88 8.10
N LEU A 28 -9.82 11.82 7.87
CA LEU A 28 -9.24 10.96 8.90
C LEU A 28 -7.72 11.04 8.84
N GLU A 29 -7.11 11.25 10.01
CA GLU A 29 -5.66 11.10 10.16
C GLU A 29 -5.34 9.65 10.49
N PHE A 30 -4.34 9.08 9.82
CA PHE A 30 -3.96 7.68 9.98
C PHE A 30 -2.45 7.50 9.91
N GLU A 31 -1.93 6.65 10.78
CA GLU A 31 -0.52 6.26 10.80
C GLU A 31 -0.40 4.73 10.74
N LEU A 32 0.44 4.25 9.84
CA LEU A 32 0.79 2.83 9.76
C LEU A 32 1.76 2.47 10.88
N MET A 33 1.26 1.73 11.87
CA MET A 33 2.10 1.05 12.84
C MET A 33 2.74 -0.17 12.16
N HIS A 34 4.05 -0.14 11.94
CA HIS A 34 4.81 -1.34 11.55
C HIS A 34 5.01 -2.22 12.80
N SER A 35 4.00 -3.02 13.14
CA SER A 35 4.20 -4.14 14.07
C SER A 35 4.48 -5.37 13.22
N ASP A 36 5.64 -6.00 13.45
CA ASP A 36 6.03 -7.25 12.80
C ASP A 36 4.87 -8.26 12.73
N VAL A 37 4.66 -8.79 11.51
CA VAL A 37 3.93 -10.03 11.16
C VAL A 37 3.06 -10.60 12.27
N THR A 38 1.96 -9.93 12.56
CA THR A 38 0.78 -10.58 13.12
C THR A 38 -0.35 -10.28 12.15
N PRO A 39 -1.17 -11.27 11.74
CA PRO A 39 -2.31 -11.00 10.90
C PRO A 39 -3.15 -9.98 11.65
N THR A 40 -3.18 -8.75 11.12
CA THR A 40 -4.12 -7.73 11.53
C THR A 40 -5.49 -8.42 11.59
N PRO A 41 -6.26 -8.26 12.67
CA PRO A 41 -7.64 -8.75 12.66
C PRO A 41 -8.32 -8.23 11.39
N PRO A 42 -9.18 -9.01 10.72
CA PRO A 42 -9.80 -8.63 9.45
C PRO A 42 -10.54 -7.32 9.66
N GLY A 43 -9.95 -6.22 9.22
CA GLY A 43 -10.38 -4.92 9.72
C GLY A 43 -9.78 -3.72 9.01
N GLY A 44 -8.71 -3.89 8.20
CA GLY A 44 -8.14 -2.80 7.43
C GLY A 44 -7.80 -1.57 8.27
N ILE A 45 -7.92 -0.39 7.66
CA ILE A 45 -7.74 0.90 8.31
C ILE A 45 -8.91 1.12 9.30
N PRO A 46 -8.65 1.28 10.61
CA PRO A 46 -9.70 1.47 11.62
C PRO A 46 -10.41 2.82 11.44
N GLY A 47 -11.71 2.84 11.73
CA GLY A 47 -12.54 4.05 11.63
C GLY A 47 -13.11 4.32 10.24
N VAL A 48 -12.83 3.47 9.25
CA VAL A 48 -13.45 3.52 7.93
C VAL A 48 -14.79 2.79 7.96
N GLY A 49 -15.87 3.48 7.57
CA GLY A 49 -17.21 2.89 7.45
C GLY A 49 -17.34 1.97 6.22
N HIS A 50 -18.56 1.54 5.89
CA HIS A 50 -18.81 0.84 4.62
C HIS A 50 -18.54 1.76 3.43
N PHE A 51 -17.87 1.25 2.40
CA PHE A 51 -17.61 1.97 1.15
C PHE A 51 -17.58 1.00 -0.03
N ASP A 52 -17.92 1.48 -1.23
CA ASP A 52 -18.00 0.65 -2.43
C ASP A 52 -16.71 0.68 -3.27
N LEU A 53 -15.87 1.71 -3.11
CA LEU A 53 -14.64 1.91 -3.86
C LEU A 53 -13.54 2.55 -2.98
N GLY A 54 -12.40 1.88 -2.86
CA GLY A 54 -11.19 2.42 -2.25
C GLY A 54 -10.18 2.89 -3.30
N LEU A 55 -9.58 4.05 -3.06
CA LEU A 55 -8.57 4.66 -3.93
C LEU A 55 -7.28 4.90 -3.14
N GLY A 56 -6.23 4.17 -3.48
CA GLY A 56 -4.89 4.34 -2.90
C GLY A 56 -3.99 5.16 -3.82
N LEU A 57 -3.90 6.47 -3.61
CA LEU A 57 -2.97 7.34 -4.34
C LEU A 57 -1.68 7.49 -3.55
N HIS A 58 -0.53 7.35 -4.23
CA HIS A 58 0.78 7.48 -3.58
C HIS A 58 0.95 6.51 -2.38
N CYS A 59 0.26 5.37 -2.41
CA CYS A 59 0.43 4.31 -1.42
C CYS A 59 1.47 3.31 -1.92
N CYS A 60 2.59 3.24 -1.22
CA CYS A 60 3.77 2.49 -1.63
C CYS A 60 4.24 1.62 -0.45
N GLY A 61 4.62 0.37 -0.72
CA GLY A 61 5.03 -0.59 0.33
C GLY A 61 3.85 -1.06 1.18
N SER A 62 4.03 -1.10 2.50
CA SER A 62 3.01 -1.59 3.45
C SER A 62 1.70 -0.79 3.41
N PHE A 63 1.70 0.45 2.90
CA PHE A 63 0.46 1.19 2.72
C PHE A 63 -0.39 0.66 1.56
N THR A 64 0.25 0.15 0.50
CA THR A 64 -0.46 -0.54 -0.58
C THR A 64 -1.19 -1.75 -0.01
N ASP A 65 -0.51 -2.54 0.81
CA ASP A 65 -1.07 -3.75 1.43
C ASP A 65 -2.26 -3.40 2.34
N ALA A 66 -2.11 -2.38 3.19
CA ALA A 66 -3.18 -1.92 4.08
C ALA A 66 -4.43 -1.45 3.30
N VAL A 67 -4.25 -0.70 2.20
CA VAL A 67 -5.38 -0.26 1.35
C VAL A 67 -6.08 -1.47 0.72
N MET A 68 -5.31 -2.42 0.17
CA MET A 68 -5.88 -3.63 -0.44
C MET A 68 -6.63 -4.50 0.56
N GLU A 69 -6.05 -4.73 1.75
CA GLU A 69 -6.68 -5.50 2.83
C GLU A 69 -7.98 -4.83 3.32
N THR A 70 -7.98 -3.51 3.44
CA THR A 70 -9.19 -2.74 3.82
C THR A 70 -10.28 -2.91 2.78
N CYS A 71 -9.97 -2.72 1.49
CA CYS A 71 -10.96 -2.86 0.43
C CYS A 71 -11.50 -4.28 0.35
N TRP A 72 -10.63 -5.29 0.48
CA TRP A 72 -11.02 -6.69 0.52
C TRP A 72 -11.99 -6.97 1.67
N SER A 73 -11.67 -6.51 2.88
CA SER A 73 -12.50 -6.70 4.07
C SER A 73 -13.88 -6.04 3.95
N HIS A 74 -13.96 -4.90 3.24
CA HIS A 74 -15.21 -4.19 2.98
C HIS A 74 -15.93 -4.64 1.71
N ARG A 75 -15.38 -5.62 0.96
CA ARG A 75 -15.88 -6.06 -0.35
C ARG A 75 -16.03 -4.91 -1.37
N ALA A 76 -15.17 -3.91 -1.25
CA ALA A 76 -15.13 -2.74 -2.10
C ALA A 76 -14.29 -3.00 -3.36
N GLY A 77 -14.59 -2.30 -4.46
CA GLY A 77 -13.64 -2.14 -5.56
C GLY A 77 -12.37 -1.46 -5.04
N CYS A 78 -11.21 -1.81 -5.60
CA CYS A 78 -9.92 -1.28 -5.15
C CYS A 78 -9.11 -0.80 -6.36
N ILE A 79 -8.67 0.46 -6.32
CA ILE A 79 -7.71 1.02 -7.29
C ILE A 79 -6.51 1.55 -6.52
N VAL A 80 -5.33 1.04 -6.85
CA VAL A 80 -4.07 1.44 -6.23
C VAL A 80 -3.15 2.00 -7.31
N CYS A 81 -2.66 3.21 -7.10
CA CYS A 81 -1.70 3.90 -7.96
C CYS A 81 -0.39 4.12 -7.17
N PRO A 82 0.46 3.09 -7.05
CA PRO A 82 1.72 3.21 -6.34
C PRO A 82 2.69 4.10 -7.12
N CYS A 83 3.34 4.99 -6.38
CA CYS A 83 4.43 5.86 -6.81
C CYS A 83 5.79 5.16 -7.00
N CYS A 84 5.94 4.00 -6.37
CA CYS A 84 7.18 3.24 -6.30
C CYS A 84 6.85 1.78 -6.62
N ASN A 85 7.64 1.15 -7.49
CA ASN A 85 7.65 -0.30 -7.65
C ASN A 85 8.44 -0.99 -6.52
N GLY A 86 8.14 -0.66 -5.26
CA GLY A 86 8.68 -1.29 -4.06
C GLY A 86 10.20 -1.26 -3.92
N LYS A 87 10.74 -0.60 -2.88
CA LYS A 87 11.93 -1.17 -2.25
C LYS A 87 11.44 -2.42 -1.54
N MET A 88 11.48 -3.57 -2.21
CA MET A 88 11.47 -4.87 -1.55
C MET A 88 12.70 -4.86 -0.65
N GLY A 89 12.51 -4.52 0.62
CA GLY A 89 13.56 -4.72 1.62
C GLY A 89 13.86 -6.20 1.63
N ALA A 90 15.10 -6.57 1.32
CA ALA A 90 15.55 -7.95 1.42
C ALA A 90 15.55 -8.35 2.91
N SER A 91 14.39 -8.72 3.42
CA SER A 91 14.24 -9.56 4.61
C SER A 91 13.50 -10.81 4.19
N HIS A 92 14.09 -11.53 3.24
CA HIS A 92 13.83 -12.96 3.09
C HIS A 92 14.46 -13.66 4.29
N SER A 93 13.72 -13.84 5.38
CA SER A 93 13.85 -15.11 6.08
C SER A 93 13.11 -16.13 5.22
N GLU A 94 13.83 -16.72 4.28
CA GLU A 94 13.35 -17.76 3.36
C GLU A 94 12.50 -18.78 4.15
N PRO A 95 11.20 -18.99 3.84
CA PRO A 95 10.57 -20.21 4.28
C PRO A 95 11.25 -21.35 3.53
N CYS A 96 11.95 -22.21 4.26
CA CYS A 96 12.49 -23.46 3.75
C CYS A 96 11.34 -24.27 3.12
N VAL A 97 11.24 -24.25 1.80
CA VAL A 97 10.49 -25.24 1.03
C VAL A 97 11.49 -26.04 0.22
N ASP A 98 11.95 -27.12 0.85
CA ASP A 98 12.64 -28.22 0.18
C ASP A 98 11.74 -28.74 -0.95
N SER A 99 12.14 -28.45 -2.18
CA SER A 99 11.69 -29.21 -3.35
C SER A 99 12.86 -29.35 -4.30
N ARG A 100 13.63 -30.42 -4.08
CA ARG A 100 14.61 -30.98 -5.02
C ARG A 100 14.00 -31.08 -6.41
N VAL A 101 14.43 -30.19 -7.31
CA VAL A 101 14.51 -30.46 -8.74
C VAL A 101 15.93 -30.09 -9.15
N GLU A 102 16.77 -31.11 -9.29
CA GLU A 102 18.13 -30.96 -9.82
C GLU A 102 18.06 -30.65 -11.31
N LEU A 103 18.72 -29.56 -11.72
CA LEU A 103 19.30 -29.38 -13.05
C LEU A 103 20.57 -28.52 -12.89
N ASP A 104 21.71 -29.22 -12.94
CA ASP A 104 22.97 -28.88 -13.61
C ASP A 104 22.80 -27.80 -14.73
N ALA A 105 23.67 -26.82 -14.98
CA ALA A 105 25.03 -26.52 -14.55
C ALA A 105 25.37 -25.04 -14.88
N SER A 106 26.54 -24.63 -14.38
CA SER A 106 27.38 -23.51 -14.84
C SER A 106 27.07 -22.14 -14.23
N ALA A 107 27.91 -21.81 -13.24
CA ALA A 107 28.15 -20.48 -12.72
C ALA A 107 28.57 -19.52 -13.84
N GLU A 108 27.97 -18.32 -13.88
CA GLU A 108 28.68 -17.07 -14.16
C GLU A 108 28.05 -15.92 -13.35
N GLU A 109 28.87 -15.33 -12.48
CA GLU A 109 28.59 -14.13 -11.70
C GLU A 109 28.92 -12.91 -12.60
N SER A 110 27.93 -12.12 -13.04
CA SER A 110 28.25 -10.78 -13.56
C SER A 110 27.05 -9.84 -13.74
N ALA A 111 27.19 -8.67 -13.11
CA ALA A 111 26.66 -7.37 -13.50
C ALA A 111 25.13 -7.15 -13.53
N THR A 112 24.65 -6.53 -12.44
CA THR A 112 23.44 -5.71 -12.36
C THR A 112 23.28 -4.83 -13.60
N THR A 113 22.40 -5.24 -14.52
CA THR A 113 21.96 -4.37 -15.62
C THR A 113 20.75 -3.57 -15.12
N PRO A 114 20.75 -2.22 -15.16
CA PRO A 114 19.57 -1.46 -14.77
C PRO A 114 18.46 -1.70 -15.80
N MET A 115 17.38 -2.34 -15.33
CA MET A 115 16.17 -2.57 -16.12
C MET A 115 15.63 -1.22 -16.63
N THR A 116 15.82 -0.98 -17.92
CA THR A 116 15.41 0.25 -18.59
C THR A 116 14.04 -0.01 -19.20
N TYR A 117 13.00 0.59 -18.61
CA TYR A 117 11.64 0.53 -19.15
C TYR A 117 11.55 1.39 -20.42
N PRO A 118 10.95 0.88 -21.52
CA PRO A 118 10.76 1.68 -22.71
C PRO A 118 9.83 2.86 -22.40
N ARG A 119 10.28 4.07 -22.71
CA ARG A 119 9.44 5.27 -22.70
C ARG A 119 8.71 5.34 -24.03
N SER A 120 7.38 5.33 -23.98
CA SER A 120 6.48 5.67 -25.10
C SER A 120 6.65 7.11 -25.53
#